data_AF-A0AA88W2U3-F1
#
_entry.id   AF-A0AA88W2U3-F1
#
_cell.length_a   1.000
_cell.length_b   1.000
_cell.length_c   1.000
_cell.angle_alpha   90.00
_cell.angle_beta   90.00
_cell.angle_gamma   90.00
#
_symmetry.space_group_name_H-M   'P 1'
#
loop_
_entity.id
_entity.type
_entity.pdbx_description
1 polymer ?
#
loop_
_entity_poly.entity_id
_entity_poly.type
_entity_poly.pdbx_seq_one_letter_code
_entity_poly.pdbx_strand_id
1 'polypeptide(L)'
;MNKEVKDWPYSFPASEDFQGSERGSVRGRLLVQDMYIYMNNLPAKYAYVGLAAPGDIGSWQRECKGYQFWVTADEGGNFDIENVRSGSYNIFAWAPSFIGDIEVGDLVYNPLRDGPTLWEIGIPDRSTAKFYIPDPNPKYINKLYANHPDRFRQYGLWERYADLYRDGDLVYTVLEITGKIGFLPRLPGKLVIMPTKEVDGKSTYILRLALASAHHSELQDRKAKRTAGKTAPVPACLFVESNRENNSRNI
;
A
#
# COMPACT_ATOMS: atom_id res chain seq x y z
N MET A 1 14.27 23.90 -11.70
CA MET A 1 13.72 22.56 -11.98
C MET A 1 12.66 22.56 -13.09
N ASN A 2 11.95 23.66 -13.37
CA ASN A 2 10.82 23.67 -14.33
C ASN A 2 11.17 23.72 -15.82
N LYS A 3 12.40 24.07 -16.21
CA LYS A 3 12.77 24.19 -17.63
C LYS A 3 12.96 22.80 -18.26
N GLU A 4 13.86 22.01 -17.70
CA GLU A 4 14.14 20.63 -18.13
C GLU A 4 12.89 19.72 -18.15
N VAL A 5 11.97 19.89 -17.19
CA VAL A 5 10.71 19.11 -17.15
C VAL A 5 9.77 19.47 -18.30
N LYS A 6 9.75 20.74 -18.72
CA LYS A 6 8.94 21.21 -19.85
C LYS A 6 9.58 20.90 -21.20
N ASP A 7 10.91 20.86 -21.24
CA ASP A 7 11.69 20.60 -22.45
C ASP A 7 11.80 19.09 -22.74
N TRP A 8 11.38 18.23 -21.81
CA TRP A 8 11.28 16.78 -22.01
C TRP A 8 9.97 16.40 -22.74
N PRO A 9 10.01 15.47 -23.71
CA PRO A 9 11.18 14.77 -24.25
C PRO A 9 12.03 15.67 -25.15
N TYR A 10 13.36 15.64 -24.97
CA TYR A 10 14.28 16.48 -25.72
C TYR A 10 14.33 16.14 -27.20
N SER A 11 14.60 17.12 -28.07
CA SER A 11 14.72 16.92 -29.52
C SER A 11 16.13 16.53 -29.99
N PHE A 12 17.16 16.65 -29.14
CA PHE A 12 18.54 16.39 -29.55
C PHE A 12 18.90 14.90 -29.71
N PRO A 13 18.29 13.92 -29.02
CA PRO A 13 18.63 12.51 -29.23
C PRO A 13 18.13 12.05 -30.61
N ALA A 14 19.05 11.56 -31.44
CA ALA A 14 18.77 11.14 -32.82
C ALA A 14 18.59 9.62 -32.98
N SER A 15 18.56 8.86 -31.88
CA SER A 15 18.39 7.40 -31.93
C SER A 15 16.93 7.04 -32.24
N GLU A 16 16.71 6.05 -33.10
CA GLU A 16 15.39 5.45 -33.35
C GLU A 16 14.78 4.85 -32.07
N ASP A 17 15.62 4.45 -31.10
CA ASP A 17 15.16 3.97 -29.80
C ASP A 17 14.55 5.08 -28.94
N PHE A 18 14.86 6.33 -29.25
CA PHE A 18 14.35 7.51 -28.56
C PHE A 18 13.13 8.07 -29.31
N GLN A 19 11.94 7.68 -28.86
CA GLN A 19 10.72 8.31 -29.33
C GLN A 19 10.62 9.72 -28.72
N GLY A 20 10.82 10.76 -29.52
CA GLY A 20 10.61 12.15 -29.12
C GLY A 20 9.13 12.54 -29.22
N SER A 21 8.69 12.90 -30.43
CA SER A 21 7.34 13.38 -30.73
C SER A 21 6.28 12.30 -30.94
N GLU A 22 6.67 11.02 -31.06
CA GLU A 22 5.77 9.88 -31.33
C GLU A 22 5.11 9.30 -30.07
N ARG A 23 5.11 10.08 -28.98
CA ARG A 23 4.56 9.68 -27.69
C ARG A 23 3.09 10.07 -27.60
N GLY A 24 2.31 9.22 -26.92
CA GLY A 24 0.91 9.45 -26.64
C GLY A 24 0.68 9.94 -25.21
N SER A 25 -0.61 10.14 -24.89
CA SER A 25 -1.09 10.41 -23.55
C SER A 25 -2.28 9.50 -23.24
N VAL A 26 -2.41 9.05 -21.99
CA VAL A 26 -3.56 8.30 -21.51
C VAL A 26 -4.25 9.10 -20.42
N ARG A 27 -5.54 9.40 -20.63
CA ARG A 27 -6.37 10.18 -19.72
C ARG A 27 -7.58 9.36 -19.28
N GLY A 28 -8.00 9.55 -18.05
CA GLY A 28 -9.18 8.88 -17.54
C GLY A 28 -9.58 9.38 -16.17
N ARG A 29 -10.60 8.72 -15.61
CA ARG A 29 -11.10 9.00 -14.26
C ARG A 29 -11.38 7.71 -13.52
N LEU A 30 -10.65 7.48 -12.44
CA LEU A 30 -10.79 6.29 -11.62
C LEU A 30 -11.83 6.51 -10.51
N LEU A 31 -12.78 5.57 -10.41
CA LEU A 31 -13.78 5.55 -9.35
C LEU A 31 -13.64 4.26 -8.52
N VAL A 32 -13.97 4.35 -7.23
CA VAL A 32 -14.04 3.21 -6.31
C VAL A 32 -15.46 3.09 -5.77
N GLN A 33 -15.98 1.87 -5.74
CA GLN A 33 -17.29 1.54 -5.19
C GLN A 33 -17.13 0.59 -4.00
N ASP A 34 -17.32 1.09 -2.78
CA ASP A 34 -17.26 0.28 -1.56
C ASP A 34 -18.64 0.24 -0.88
N MET A 35 -19.39 -0.83 -1.14
CA MET A 35 -20.77 -0.99 -0.66
C MET A 35 -20.92 -0.93 0.87
N TYR A 36 -19.84 -1.08 1.63
CA TYR A 36 -19.87 -1.05 3.09
C TYR A 36 -19.55 0.33 3.68
N ILE A 37 -18.99 1.24 2.88
CA ILE A 37 -18.76 2.63 3.30
C ILE A 37 -19.81 3.55 2.66
N TYR A 38 -20.04 3.43 1.36
CA TYR A 38 -20.98 4.27 0.60
C TYR A 38 -21.61 3.49 -0.56
N MET A 39 -22.92 3.64 -0.76
CA MET A 39 -23.64 2.95 -1.85
C MET A 39 -23.32 3.51 -3.25
N ASN A 40 -22.64 4.66 -3.35
CA ASN A 40 -22.36 5.36 -4.60
C ASN A 40 -20.88 5.27 -4.99
N ASN A 41 -20.58 5.43 -6.29
CA ASN A 41 -19.22 5.51 -6.81
C ASN A 41 -18.51 6.76 -6.27
N LEU A 42 -17.35 6.58 -5.66
CA LEU A 42 -16.51 7.65 -5.14
C LEU A 42 -15.31 7.88 -6.05
N PRO A 43 -14.86 9.14 -6.20
CA PRO A 43 -13.54 9.43 -6.78
C PRO A 43 -12.43 8.65 -6.08
N ALA A 44 -11.55 8.01 -6.85
CA ALA A 44 -10.31 7.42 -6.33
C ALA A 44 -9.28 8.53 -6.05
N LYS A 45 -9.52 9.30 -4.98
CA LYS A 45 -8.73 10.49 -4.63
C LYS A 45 -7.27 10.12 -4.46
N TYR A 46 -6.38 10.85 -5.15
CA TYR A 46 -4.93 10.65 -5.06
C TYR A 46 -4.47 9.22 -5.35
N ALA A 47 -5.22 8.47 -6.15
CA ALA A 47 -4.82 7.15 -6.59
C ALA A 47 -3.56 7.24 -7.46
N TYR A 48 -2.64 6.32 -7.26
CA TYR A 48 -1.49 6.14 -8.14
C TYR A 48 -1.94 5.30 -9.31
N VAL A 49 -1.84 5.84 -10.51
CA VAL A 49 -2.25 5.19 -11.75
C VAL A 49 -1.02 5.08 -12.63
N GLY A 50 -0.81 3.91 -13.22
CA GLY A 50 0.34 3.68 -14.07
C GLY A 50 0.10 2.68 -15.19
N LEU A 51 0.96 2.80 -16.20
CA LEU A 51 1.05 1.91 -17.34
C LEU A 51 2.32 1.09 -17.20
N ALA A 52 2.18 -0.23 -17.30
CA ALA A 52 3.31 -1.15 -17.33
C ALA A 52 3.06 -2.24 -18.37
N ALA A 53 4.08 -3.06 -18.61
CA ALA A 53 3.98 -4.18 -19.55
C ALA A 53 2.76 -5.07 -19.20
N PRO A 54 2.07 -5.64 -20.21
CA PRO A 54 0.93 -6.52 -19.98
C PRO A 54 1.32 -7.72 -19.11
N GLY A 55 0.45 -8.07 -18.17
CA GLY A 55 0.69 -9.17 -17.25
C GLY A 55 -0.36 -9.23 -16.15
N ASP A 56 -0.25 -10.24 -15.29
CA ASP A 56 -1.16 -10.47 -14.17
C ASP A 56 -1.20 -9.28 -13.19
N ILE A 57 -2.25 -9.19 -12.37
CA ILE A 57 -2.37 -8.21 -11.29
C ILE A 57 -1.09 -8.23 -10.41
N GLY A 58 -0.47 -7.06 -10.23
CA GLY A 58 0.76 -6.89 -9.46
C GLY A 58 2.06 -7.28 -10.19
N SER A 59 1.99 -7.71 -11.46
CA SER A 59 3.18 -7.99 -12.29
C SER A 59 4.11 -6.79 -12.41
N TRP A 60 3.56 -5.58 -12.51
CA TRP A 60 4.29 -4.30 -12.56
C TRP A 60 5.28 -4.11 -11.42
N GLN A 61 5.03 -4.70 -10.24
CA GLN A 61 5.91 -4.60 -9.07
C GLN A 61 7.25 -5.33 -9.27
N ARG A 62 7.29 -6.33 -10.16
CA ARG A 62 8.47 -7.14 -10.49
C ARG A 62 9.04 -6.82 -11.86
N GLU A 63 8.37 -5.98 -12.64
CA GLU A 63 8.78 -5.60 -13.98
C GLU A 63 9.90 -4.57 -13.93
N CYS A 64 11.11 -4.95 -14.35
CA CYS A 64 12.30 -4.11 -14.28
C CYS A 64 12.97 -3.87 -15.64
N LYS A 65 12.41 -4.40 -16.73
CA LYS A 65 12.99 -4.35 -18.08
C LYS A 65 12.21 -3.43 -19.01
N GLY A 66 10.89 -3.36 -18.84
CA GLY A 66 10.01 -2.50 -19.62
C GLY A 66 9.93 -1.06 -19.11
N TYR A 67 9.31 -0.20 -19.91
CA TYR A 67 8.95 1.15 -19.48
C TYR A 67 7.74 1.09 -18.54
N GLN A 68 7.77 1.93 -17.52
CA GLN A 68 6.61 2.21 -16.67
C GLN A 68 6.35 3.71 -16.60
N PHE A 69 5.08 4.09 -16.63
CA PHE A 69 4.65 5.48 -16.56
C PHE A 69 3.66 5.61 -15.40
N TRP A 70 3.85 6.59 -14.52
CA TRP A 70 3.04 6.72 -13.31
C TRP A 70 2.64 8.18 -13.08
N VAL A 71 1.41 8.37 -12.61
CA VAL A 71 0.88 9.66 -12.18
C VAL A 71 0.03 9.46 -10.93
N THR A 72 -0.15 10.54 -10.17
CA THR A 72 -1.12 10.59 -9.08
C THR A 72 -2.38 11.31 -9.58
N ALA A 73 -3.53 10.66 -9.44
CA ALA A 73 -4.83 11.23 -9.78
C ALA A 73 -5.16 12.43 -8.88
N ASP A 74 -6.02 13.33 -9.38
CA ASP A 74 -6.50 14.48 -8.61
C ASP A 74 -7.55 14.09 -7.55
N GLU A 75 -8.13 15.09 -6.89
CA GLU A 75 -9.21 14.87 -5.91
C GLU A 75 -10.52 14.36 -6.56
N GLY A 76 -10.69 14.58 -7.86
CA GLY A 76 -11.80 14.05 -8.66
C GLY A 76 -11.57 12.64 -9.18
N GLY A 77 -10.40 12.04 -8.93
CA GLY A 77 -9.98 10.76 -9.47
C GLY A 77 -9.52 10.84 -10.93
N ASN A 78 -9.36 12.03 -11.50
CA ASN A 78 -8.89 12.21 -12.87
C ASN A 78 -7.37 12.07 -12.94
N PHE A 79 -6.87 11.47 -14.02
CA PHE A 79 -5.45 11.30 -14.25
C PHE A 79 -5.09 11.60 -15.72
N ASP A 80 -3.87 12.08 -15.92
CA ASP A 80 -3.27 12.34 -17.24
C ASP A 80 -1.83 11.83 -17.24
N ILE A 81 -1.58 10.73 -17.95
CA ILE A 81 -0.24 10.16 -18.13
C ILE A 81 0.25 10.61 -19.50
N GLU A 82 1.08 11.65 -19.50
CA GLU A 82 1.68 12.19 -20.72
C GLU A 82 3.00 11.48 -21.09
N ASN A 83 3.46 11.71 -22.32
CA ASN A 83 4.76 11.23 -22.83
C ASN A 83 4.93 9.70 -22.79
N VAL A 84 3.83 8.97 -23.01
CA VAL A 84 3.80 7.51 -23.07
C VAL A 84 4.40 7.04 -24.38
N ARG A 85 5.39 6.15 -24.31
CA ARG A 85 6.00 5.48 -25.46
C ARG A 85 4.95 4.61 -26.15
N SER A 86 4.91 4.64 -27.48
CA SER A 86 4.02 3.75 -28.25
C SER A 86 4.29 2.28 -27.89
N GLY A 87 3.22 1.53 -27.59
CA GLY A 87 3.29 0.14 -27.15
C GLY A 87 1.98 -0.35 -26.55
N SER A 88 1.92 -1.63 -26.21
CA SER A 88 0.80 -2.23 -25.48
C SER A 88 1.11 -2.25 -23.99
N TYR A 89 0.18 -1.77 -23.17
CA TYR A 89 0.33 -1.69 -21.71
C TYR A 89 -0.96 -2.13 -21.02
N ASN A 90 -0.81 -2.65 -19.81
CA ASN A 90 -1.91 -2.74 -18.85
C ASN A 90 -1.91 -1.49 -17.96
N ILE A 91 -3.10 -1.04 -17.62
CA ILE A 91 -3.30 0.03 -16.64
C ILE A 91 -3.47 -0.58 -15.25
N PHE A 92 -2.57 -0.19 -14.36
CA PHE A 92 -2.58 -0.56 -12.96
C PHE A 92 -2.88 0.68 -12.14
N ALA A 93 -3.67 0.53 -11.09
CA ALA A 93 -3.85 1.59 -10.13
C ALA A 93 -3.91 1.07 -8.70
N TRP A 94 -3.62 1.93 -7.74
CA TRP A 94 -3.94 1.69 -6.35
C TRP A 94 -4.31 3.00 -5.68
N ALA A 95 -5.32 2.97 -4.82
CA ALA A 95 -5.86 4.16 -4.18
C ALA A 95 -5.57 4.10 -2.67
N PRO A 96 -5.13 5.21 -2.04
CA PRO A 96 -5.05 5.28 -0.59
C PRO A 96 -6.39 4.90 0.04
N SER A 97 -6.34 4.24 1.20
CA SER A 97 -7.51 3.76 1.95
C SER A 97 -8.21 2.53 1.36
N PHE A 98 -7.73 1.98 0.24
CA PHE A 98 -8.25 0.74 -0.35
C PHE A 98 -7.13 -0.30 -0.48
N ILE A 99 -7.40 -1.55 -0.11
CA ILE A 99 -6.45 -2.66 -0.33
C ILE A 99 -6.64 -3.23 -1.72
N GLY A 100 -5.55 -3.29 -2.48
CA GLY A 100 -5.46 -4.03 -3.73
C GLY A 100 -4.67 -3.26 -4.78
N ASP A 101 -4.29 -3.97 -5.83
CA ASP A 101 -4.02 -3.36 -7.13
C ASP A 101 -5.30 -3.45 -7.96
N ILE A 102 -5.54 -2.43 -8.78
CA ILE A 102 -6.72 -2.26 -9.62
C ILE A 102 -6.26 -2.46 -11.07
N GLU A 103 -6.84 -3.45 -11.74
CA GLU A 103 -6.75 -3.56 -13.20
C GLU A 103 -7.96 -2.86 -13.79
N VAL A 104 -7.72 -1.79 -14.56
CA VAL A 104 -8.80 -0.92 -15.02
C VAL A 104 -9.33 -1.39 -16.37
N GLY A 105 -10.17 -2.42 -16.34
CA GLY A 105 -11.20 -2.67 -17.36
C GLY A 105 -12.51 -2.07 -16.88
N ASP A 106 -13.04 -1.07 -17.59
CA ASP A 106 -14.24 -0.28 -17.23
C ASP A 106 -14.25 0.32 -15.80
N LEU A 107 -13.24 1.15 -15.50
CA LEU A 107 -13.14 2.34 -14.61
C LEU A 107 -13.83 2.41 -13.22
N VAL A 108 -14.45 1.33 -12.73
CA VAL A 108 -15.00 1.22 -11.38
C VAL A 108 -14.32 0.05 -10.66
N TYR A 109 -13.58 0.36 -9.60
CA TYR A 109 -12.98 -0.65 -8.73
C TYR A 109 -13.89 -1.00 -7.55
N ASN A 110 -14.10 -2.29 -7.33
CA ASN A 110 -14.72 -2.81 -6.12
C ASN A 110 -13.62 -3.32 -5.18
N PRO A 111 -13.40 -2.68 -4.01
CA PRO A 111 -12.41 -3.15 -3.05
C PRO A 111 -12.78 -4.54 -2.54
N LEU A 112 -11.77 -5.37 -2.32
CA LEU A 112 -11.93 -6.71 -1.78
C LEU A 112 -12.30 -6.61 -0.30
N ARG A 113 -13.59 -6.46 -0.01
CA ARG A 113 -14.15 -6.41 1.34
C ARG A 113 -15.30 -7.39 1.47
N ASP A 114 -15.28 -8.20 2.53
CA ASP A 114 -16.31 -9.25 2.79
C ASP A 114 -17.35 -8.82 3.83
N GLY A 115 -17.20 -7.62 4.41
CA GLY A 115 -18.13 -7.05 5.37
C GLY A 115 -17.60 -5.82 6.07
N PRO A 116 -18.37 -5.25 7.03
CA PRO A 116 -17.94 -4.07 7.75
C PRO A 116 -16.64 -4.31 8.53
N THR A 117 -15.75 -3.33 8.48
CA THR A 117 -14.51 -3.32 9.26
C THR A 117 -14.82 -3.14 10.74
N LEU A 118 -14.41 -4.09 11.58
CA LEU A 118 -14.58 -4.01 13.03
C LEU A 118 -13.56 -3.06 13.66
N TRP A 119 -12.33 -3.15 13.19
CA TRP A 119 -11.22 -2.31 13.59
C TRP A 119 -10.13 -2.33 12.52
N GLU A 120 -9.37 -1.23 12.46
CA GLU A 120 -8.27 -1.01 11.53
C GLU A 120 -7.08 -0.40 12.28
N ILE A 121 -5.88 -0.80 11.87
CA ILE A 121 -4.61 -0.30 12.33
C ILE A 121 -3.87 0.23 11.10
N GLY A 122 -3.82 1.55 10.95
CA GLY A 122 -3.10 2.25 9.89
C GLY A 122 -4.03 2.87 8.85
N ILE A 123 -3.47 3.21 7.70
CA ILE A 123 -4.23 3.45 6.46
C ILE A 123 -3.52 2.62 5.39
N PRO A 124 -4.23 1.87 4.53
CA PRO A 124 -3.61 1.18 3.41
C PRO A 124 -3.25 2.19 2.32
N ASP A 125 -2.23 3.00 2.58
CA ASP A 125 -1.66 3.99 1.67
C ASP A 125 -0.23 3.62 1.23
N ARG A 126 0.20 2.38 1.53
CA ARG A 126 1.57 1.86 1.30
C ARG A 126 2.67 2.76 1.86
N SER A 127 2.33 3.65 2.81
CA SER A 127 3.27 4.57 3.43
C SER A 127 3.72 4.07 4.79
N THR A 128 5.02 4.18 5.04
CA THR A 128 5.59 3.96 6.38
C THR A 128 5.59 5.25 7.23
N ALA A 129 5.05 6.36 6.73
CA ALA A 129 5.10 7.67 7.41
C ALA A 129 4.39 7.70 8.77
N LYS A 130 3.44 6.79 8.98
CA LYS A 130 2.74 6.63 10.26
C LYS A 130 3.47 5.72 11.24
N PHE A 131 4.57 5.11 10.82
CA PHE A 131 5.36 4.25 11.68
C PHE A 131 6.27 5.05 12.58
N TYR A 132 6.39 4.61 13.82
CA TYR A 132 7.36 5.15 14.75
C TYR A 132 8.76 4.79 14.24
N ILE A 133 9.55 5.80 13.92
CA ILE A 133 10.96 5.64 13.57
C ILE A 133 11.74 6.07 14.83
N PRO A 134 12.47 5.15 15.50
CA PRO A 134 13.27 5.48 16.68
C PRO A 134 14.30 6.57 16.41
N ASP A 135 14.72 7.28 17.45
CA ASP A 135 15.88 8.16 17.33
C ASP A 135 17.18 7.34 17.27
N PRO A 136 18.16 7.79 16.46
CA PRO A 136 19.40 7.07 16.25
C PRO A 136 20.21 6.89 17.52
N ASN A 137 21.08 5.88 17.52
CA ASN A 137 22.05 5.72 18.60
C ASN A 137 22.97 6.96 18.62
N PRO A 138 23.08 7.69 19.76
CA PRO A 138 23.92 8.87 19.87
C PRO A 138 25.38 8.66 19.46
N LYS A 139 25.89 7.43 19.60
CA LYS A 139 27.27 7.06 19.23
C LYS A 139 27.49 7.00 17.70
N TYR A 140 26.43 6.78 16.92
CA TYR A 140 26.51 6.51 15.49
C TYR A 140 25.63 7.49 14.67
N ILE A 141 25.48 8.72 15.16
CA ILE A 141 24.67 9.72 14.47
C ILE A 141 25.31 10.10 13.14
N ASN A 142 24.58 9.88 12.04
CA ASN A 142 24.93 10.46 10.75
C ASN A 142 24.41 11.90 10.70
N LYS A 143 25.34 12.86 10.71
CA LYS A 143 25.03 14.30 10.70
C LYS A 143 24.22 14.75 9.47
N LEU A 144 24.31 14.02 8.35
CA LEU A 144 23.51 14.30 7.14
C LEU A 144 22.00 14.23 7.44
N TYR A 145 21.60 13.33 8.34
CA TYR A 145 20.19 13.04 8.61
C TYR A 145 19.66 13.61 9.94
N ALA A 146 20.51 14.24 10.75
CA ALA A 146 20.20 14.64 12.12
C ALA A 146 19.03 15.63 12.26
N ASN A 147 18.60 16.30 11.18
CA ASN A 147 17.41 17.14 11.10
C ASN A 147 16.82 17.11 9.66
N HIS A 148 16.83 15.95 9.02
CA HIS A 148 16.41 15.80 7.63
C HIS A 148 15.01 15.16 7.52
N PRO A 149 14.15 15.54 6.56
CA PRO A 149 12.87 14.85 6.34
C PRO A 149 13.05 13.34 6.11
N ASP A 150 14.15 12.95 5.45
CA ASP A 150 14.53 11.55 5.24
C ASP A 150 15.29 10.91 6.43
N ARG A 151 14.99 11.30 7.67
CA ARG A 151 15.70 10.73 8.85
C ARG A 151 15.66 9.20 8.89
N PHE A 152 14.62 8.58 8.33
CA PHE A 152 14.45 7.12 8.23
C PHE A 152 15.56 6.41 7.43
N ARG A 153 16.36 7.14 6.64
CA ARG A 153 17.49 6.58 5.88
C ARG A 153 18.74 6.37 6.72
N GLN A 154 18.73 6.79 7.99
CA GLN A 154 19.88 6.61 8.85
C GLN A 154 20.10 5.14 9.22
N TYR A 155 21.36 4.72 9.16
CA TYR A 155 21.74 3.35 9.50
C TYR A 155 21.54 3.06 10.99
N GLY A 156 21.15 1.82 11.32
CA GLY A 156 21.01 1.35 12.71
C GLY A 156 19.76 1.82 13.45
N LEU A 157 18.85 2.59 12.81
CA LEU A 157 17.61 3.04 13.45
C LEU A 157 16.74 1.89 13.94
N TRP A 158 16.66 0.81 13.16
CA TRP A 158 15.80 -0.32 13.48
C TRP A 158 16.36 -1.20 14.61
N GLU A 159 17.68 -1.22 14.81
CA GLU A 159 18.31 -1.93 15.94
C GLU A 159 17.89 -1.30 17.28
N ARG A 160 17.51 -0.03 17.28
CA ARG A 160 16.99 0.69 18.46
C ARG A 160 15.72 0.08 19.02
N TYR A 161 14.96 -0.69 18.24
CA TYR A 161 13.81 -1.41 18.78
C TYR A 161 14.21 -2.44 19.84
N ALA A 162 15.35 -3.12 19.69
CA ALA A 162 15.87 -4.03 20.72
C ALA A 162 16.28 -3.28 22.00
N ASP A 163 16.73 -2.02 21.86
CA ASP A 163 17.05 -1.16 23.01
C ASP A 163 15.80 -0.63 23.72
N LEU A 164 14.76 -0.26 22.96
CA LEU A 164 13.54 0.35 23.48
C LEU A 164 12.59 -0.70 24.09
N TYR A 165 12.59 -1.91 23.54
CA TYR A 165 11.69 -2.99 23.93
C TYR A 165 12.52 -4.22 24.34
N ARG A 166 13.30 -4.09 25.41
CA ARG A 166 14.21 -5.14 25.90
C ARG A 166 13.49 -6.32 26.56
N ASP A 167 12.45 -6.02 27.32
CA ASP A 167 11.88 -6.96 28.30
C ASP A 167 10.48 -7.47 27.93
N GLY A 168 10.02 -7.21 26.70
CA GLY A 168 8.69 -7.64 26.28
C GLY A 168 8.38 -7.46 24.80
N ASP A 169 7.40 -8.23 24.35
CA ASP A 169 6.79 -8.13 23.03
C ASP A 169 6.04 -6.80 22.85
N LEU A 170 6.01 -6.25 21.64
CA LEU A 170 5.20 -5.06 21.36
C LEU A 170 3.71 -5.41 21.41
N VAL A 171 3.00 -4.77 22.35
CA VAL A 171 1.55 -4.88 22.50
C VAL A 171 0.88 -3.65 21.91
N TYR A 172 -0.01 -3.87 20.94
CA TYR A 172 -0.87 -2.84 20.38
C TYR A 172 -2.29 -3.04 20.88
N THR A 173 -2.76 -2.10 21.71
CA THR A 173 -4.17 -2.03 22.09
C THR A 173 -4.90 -1.20 21.07
N VAL A 174 -5.87 -1.80 20.39
CA VAL A 174 -6.68 -1.13 19.38
C VAL A 174 -7.74 -0.30 20.11
N LEU A 175 -7.31 0.85 20.61
CA LEU A 175 -8.25 1.94 20.92
C LEU A 175 -8.72 2.51 19.57
N GLU A 176 -9.97 2.96 19.48
CA GLU A 176 -10.51 3.71 18.33
C GLU A 176 -9.62 4.93 18.02
N ILE A 177 -8.50 4.76 17.30
CA ILE A 177 -7.57 5.86 17.09
C ILE A 177 -6.84 5.76 15.74
N THR A 178 -7.05 6.81 14.97
CA THR A 178 -6.26 7.38 13.89
C THR A 178 -4.85 7.81 14.36
N GLY A 179 -4.09 6.91 14.97
CA GLY A 179 -2.75 7.16 15.53
C GLY A 179 -1.59 6.58 14.70
N LYS A 180 -0.36 7.06 14.97
CA LYS A 180 0.88 6.51 14.40
C LYS A 180 1.17 5.14 15.02
N ILE A 181 1.34 4.11 14.18
CA ILE A 181 1.55 2.70 14.56
C ILE A 181 2.91 2.26 14.03
N GLY A 182 3.84 1.86 14.89
CA GLY A 182 5.21 1.53 14.47
C GLY A 182 5.60 0.06 14.60
N PHE A 183 5.44 -0.75 13.55
CA PHE A 183 5.94 -2.12 13.54
C PHE A 183 7.02 -2.38 12.48
N LEU A 184 8.13 -2.98 12.91
CA LEU A 184 9.09 -3.65 12.03
C LEU A 184 9.47 -5.01 12.63
N PRO A 185 9.09 -6.13 12.00
CA PRO A 185 9.37 -7.49 12.48
C PRO A 185 10.77 -7.94 12.06
N ARG A 186 11.80 -7.12 12.32
CA ARG A 186 13.18 -7.57 12.10
C ARG A 186 13.76 -8.30 13.30
N LEU A 187 13.10 -8.22 14.46
CA LEU A 187 13.46 -8.94 15.68
C LEU A 187 12.43 -10.05 15.93
N PRO A 188 12.82 -11.19 16.51
CA PRO A 188 11.90 -12.25 16.91
C PRO A 188 11.04 -11.78 18.10
N GLY A 189 10.07 -10.92 17.83
CA GLY A 189 9.08 -10.43 18.77
C GLY A 189 7.69 -10.80 18.29
N LYS A 190 6.82 -11.19 19.22
CA LYS A 190 5.40 -11.39 18.90
C LYS A 190 4.71 -10.04 18.84
N LEU A 191 3.81 -9.88 17.88
CA LEU A 191 2.88 -8.77 17.88
C LEU A 191 1.60 -9.23 18.57
N VAL A 192 1.25 -8.59 19.68
CA VAL A 192 -0.01 -8.87 20.37
C VAL A 192 -1.00 -7.74 20.08
N ILE A 193 -2.13 -8.10 19.48
CA ILE A 193 -3.19 -7.16 19.14
C ILE A 193 -4.40 -7.48 20.00
N MET A 194 -4.86 -6.47 20.74
CA MET A 194 -6.02 -6.59 21.60
C MET A 194 -7.13 -5.66 21.09
N PRO A 195 -8.18 -6.21 20.43
CA PRO A 195 -9.35 -5.43 20.08
C PRO A 195 -10.12 -5.03 21.34
N THR A 196 -10.66 -3.82 21.34
CA THR A 196 -11.46 -3.27 22.45
C THR A 196 -12.96 -3.51 22.28
N LYS A 197 -13.43 -3.81 21.07
CA LYS A 197 -14.82 -4.20 20.80
C LYS A 197 -15.01 -5.69 21.06
N GLU A 198 -16.09 -6.05 21.75
CA GLU A 198 -16.49 -7.44 21.93
C GLU A 198 -16.72 -8.09 20.55
N VAL A 199 -16.07 -9.23 20.34
CA VAL A 199 -16.19 -10.03 19.13
C VAL A 199 -17.06 -11.23 19.47
N ASP A 200 -18.09 -11.50 18.68
CA ASP A 200 -18.95 -12.68 18.87
C ASP A 200 -18.15 -13.95 18.53
N GLY A 201 -17.93 -14.80 19.54
CA GLY A 201 -17.14 -16.03 19.39
C GLY A 201 -17.72 -17.07 18.44
N LYS A 202 -18.94 -16.89 17.93
CA LYS A 202 -19.59 -17.79 16.95
C LYS A 202 -19.54 -17.29 15.51
N SER A 203 -19.15 -16.04 15.29
CA SER A 203 -19.11 -15.43 13.97
C SER A 203 -17.77 -15.65 13.27
N THR A 204 -17.78 -15.68 11.94
CA THR A 204 -16.57 -15.80 11.12
C THR A 204 -16.02 -14.42 10.79
N TYR A 205 -14.71 -14.25 10.98
CA TYR A 205 -14.01 -12.99 10.70
C TYR A 205 -12.83 -13.22 9.78
N ILE A 206 -12.53 -12.21 8.96
CA ILE A 206 -11.43 -12.21 8.01
C ILE A 206 -10.41 -11.18 8.49
N LEU A 207 -9.20 -11.66 8.80
CA LEU A 207 -8.05 -10.82 9.11
C LEU A 207 -7.29 -10.53 7.81
N ARG A 208 -7.17 -9.25 7.44
CA ARG A 208 -6.39 -8.83 6.28
C ARG A 208 -5.15 -8.06 6.71
N LEU A 209 -3.98 -8.54 6.30
CA LEU A 209 -2.72 -7.78 6.39
C LEU A 209 -2.32 -7.28 5.00
N ALA A 210 -2.26 -5.96 4.81
CA ALA A 210 -1.50 -5.35 3.73
C ALA A 210 -0.07 -5.19 4.18
N LEU A 211 0.91 -5.47 3.32
CA LEU A 211 2.32 -5.47 3.67
C LEU A 211 3.14 -4.66 2.63
N ALA A 212 4.11 -3.85 3.08
CA ALA A 212 4.92 -2.96 2.23
C ALA A 212 6.18 -3.64 1.67
N SER A 213 6.91 -4.45 2.45
CA SER A 213 8.10 -5.17 1.97
C SER A 213 8.59 -6.18 2.98
N ALA A 214 9.04 -7.36 2.55
CA ALA A 214 9.96 -8.09 3.42
C ALA A 214 10.90 -9.09 2.78
N HIS A 215 11.86 -9.49 3.62
CA HIS A 215 13.09 -10.12 3.21
C HIS A 215 13.33 -11.36 4.07
N HIS A 216 13.12 -12.54 3.49
CA HIS A 216 13.42 -13.83 4.11
C HIS A 216 12.72 -14.05 5.47
N SER A 217 11.51 -13.51 5.62
CA SER A 217 10.70 -13.61 6.83
C SER A 217 9.32 -14.17 6.52
N GLU A 218 8.83 -15.06 7.36
CA GLU A 218 7.48 -15.62 7.31
C GLU A 218 6.64 -15.08 8.48
N LEU A 219 5.40 -14.68 8.20
CA LEU A 219 4.44 -14.31 9.22
C LEU A 219 3.57 -15.52 9.57
N GLN A 220 3.45 -15.84 10.85
CA GLN A 220 2.55 -16.89 11.34
C GLN A 220 1.53 -16.30 12.32
N ASP A 221 0.24 -16.49 12.04
CA ASP A 221 -0.83 -16.23 12.99
C ASP A 221 -1.05 -17.47 13.87
N ARG A 222 -1.19 -17.25 15.19
CA ARG A 222 -1.41 -18.31 16.19
C ARG A 222 -2.80 -18.27 16.82
N LYS A 223 -3.68 -17.36 16.42
CA LYS A 223 -5.07 -17.29 16.94
C LYS A 223 -6.14 -17.92 16.05
N ALA A 224 -5.81 -18.41 14.85
CA ALA A 224 -6.71 -19.20 14.03
C ALA A 224 -6.08 -20.56 13.72
N LYS A 225 -6.71 -21.68 14.15
CA LYS A 225 -6.43 -22.98 13.55
C LYS A 225 -6.93 -22.95 12.10
N ARG A 226 -6.11 -22.47 11.17
CA ARG A 226 -6.12 -22.80 9.73
C ARG A 226 -4.88 -22.20 9.06
N THR A 227 -4.02 -23.09 8.59
CA THR A 227 -2.83 -22.79 7.78
C THR A 227 -3.28 -22.21 6.44
N ALA A 228 -2.87 -20.99 6.12
CA ALA A 228 -2.99 -20.43 4.78
C ALA A 228 -1.65 -20.56 4.03
N GLY A 229 -1.74 -20.87 2.75
CA GLY A 229 -0.63 -21.27 1.88
C GLY A 229 0.39 -20.17 1.59
N LYS A 230 1.54 -20.66 1.12
CA LYS A 230 2.80 -19.96 0.83
C LYS A 230 2.63 -18.65 0.03
N THR A 231 3.02 -17.53 0.64
CA THR A 231 3.83 -16.37 0.14
C THR A 231 3.57 -15.14 1.05
N ALA A 232 4.60 -14.33 1.36
CA ALA A 232 4.61 -13.27 2.41
C ALA A 232 5.20 -11.93 1.83
N PRO A 233 5.59 -10.81 2.54
CA PRO A 233 5.54 -10.39 4.00
C PRO A 233 5.50 -8.81 4.36
N VAL A 234 5.28 -8.40 5.66
CA VAL A 234 5.41 -7.09 6.52
C VAL A 234 4.54 -5.77 6.39
N PRO A 235 3.81 -5.28 7.43
CA PRO A 235 2.55 -4.52 7.31
C PRO A 235 2.59 -3.04 6.90
N ALA A 236 1.61 -2.64 6.08
CA ALA A 236 1.17 -1.28 5.76
C ALA A 236 -0.19 -0.95 6.40
N CYS A 237 -1.04 -1.95 6.64
CA CYS A 237 -2.30 -1.80 7.35
C CYS A 237 -2.81 -3.19 7.80
N LEU A 238 -3.48 -3.25 8.95
CA LEU A 238 -4.18 -4.44 9.41
C LEU A 238 -5.63 -4.11 9.72
N PHE A 239 -6.56 -4.93 9.24
CA PHE A 239 -7.94 -4.82 9.67
C PHE A 239 -8.64 -6.18 9.73
N VAL A 240 -9.73 -6.21 10.48
CA VAL A 240 -10.63 -7.36 10.57
C VAL A 240 -12.00 -6.99 10.05
N GLU A 241 -12.49 -7.80 9.12
CA GLU A 241 -13.84 -7.70 8.54
C GLU A 241 -14.70 -8.85 9.07
N SER A 242 -15.98 -8.59 9.30
CA SER A 242 -16.94 -9.67 9.59
C SER A 242 -17.42 -10.31 8.30
N ASN A 243 -17.32 -11.63 8.16
CA ASN A 243 -17.92 -12.32 7.03
C ASN A 243 -19.42 -12.54 7.33
N ARG A 244 -20.29 -11.64 6.86
CA ARG A 244 -21.73 -11.89 6.85
C ARG A 244 -22.09 -12.48 5.50
N GLU A 245 -22.00 -13.79 5.37
CA GLU A 245 -22.72 -14.49 4.31
C GLU A 245 -24.22 -14.24 4.53
N ASN A 246 -24.82 -13.42 3.66
CA ASN A 246 -26.26 -13.29 3.56
C ASN A 246 -26.83 -14.64 3.12
N ASN A 247 -27.10 -15.50 4.09
CA ASN A 247 -27.96 -16.65 3.90
C ASN A 247 -29.41 -16.17 3.97
N SER A 248 -29.81 -15.38 2.96
CA SER A 248 -31.20 -15.07 2.65
C SER A 248 -31.50 -15.55 1.23
N ARG A 249 -31.31 -16.84 1.02
CA ARG A 249 -32.21 -17.64 0.17
C ARG A 249 -33.09 -18.43 1.12
N ASN A 250 -34.34 -17.98 1.31
CA ASN A 250 -35.52 -18.85 1.38
C ASN A 250 -36.80 -18.02 1.48
N ILE A 251 -37.66 -18.26 0.46
CA ILE A 251 -39.08 -17.96 0.27
C ILE A 251 -39.45 -16.49 -0.02
#